data_AF-A0A3R7YCS3-F1
#
_entry.id   AF-A0A3R7YCS3-F1
#
_cell.length_a   1.000
_cell.length_b   1.000
_cell.length_c   1.000
_cell.angle_alpha   90.00
_cell.angle_beta   90.00
_cell.angle_gamma   90.00
#
_symmetry.space_group_name_H-M   'P 1'
#
loop_
_entity.id
_entity.type
_entity.pdbx_description
1 polymer ?
#
loop_
_entity_poly.entity_id
_entity_poly.type
_entity_poly.pdbx_seq_one_letter_code
_entity_poly.pdbx_strand_id
1 'polypeptide(L)'
;MGNNIAKLAQDEYWDEVKNRILMRTVEDVNSTAGVDGNTPLHEAAKHSHVDIVVLLMNAGANPHVINHDGLKPLDLASDNDITYFLGMCMLPVAVCAERCEWREVKRRLRARQISDINASFGEVNGWSLLTFATLHHQVDIATLLVRYKHIDVNFANRADGTTALHEAAAQSHVELVKLLLSAAGFNTPTDVQTCAHCTYVNPATHVACQICGLDLNPEAKKTSNVDELLERIHALEEANLCAICQEYVKDTVFGCGHETCATCAAKLTECPHCRILIVTRIRRYI
;
A
#
# COMPACT_ATOMS: atom_id res chain seq x y z
N MET A 1 10.27 -25.98 -17.09
CA MET A 1 10.02 -25.24 -18.34
C MET A 1 8.64 -24.61 -18.21
N GLY A 2 8.52 -23.29 -18.25
CA GLY A 2 7.21 -22.61 -18.30
C GLY A 2 6.85 -21.63 -17.16
N ASN A 3 7.80 -20.83 -16.64
CA ASN A 3 7.46 -19.68 -15.77
C ASN A 3 7.28 -18.37 -16.54
N ASN A 4 7.67 -18.35 -17.82
CA ASN A 4 7.57 -17.16 -18.66
C ASN A 4 6.13 -17.03 -19.19
N ILE A 5 5.40 -16.01 -18.71
CA ILE A 5 4.01 -15.76 -19.11
C ILE A 5 3.91 -15.30 -20.59
N ALA A 6 4.95 -14.71 -21.17
CA ALA A 6 4.97 -14.38 -22.59
C ALA A 6 5.02 -15.62 -23.46
N LYS A 7 5.64 -16.70 -23.00
CA LYS A 7 5.61 -17.97 -23.74
C LYS A 7 4.19 -18.57 -23.75
N LEU A 8 3.47 -18.50 -22.64
CA LEU A 8 2.07 -18.93 -22.57
C LEU A 8 1.15 -18.10 -23.46
N ALA A 9 1.36 -16.78 -23.49
CA ALA A 9 0.61 -15.88 -24.37
C ALA A 9 0.95 -16.13 -25.85
N GLN A 10 2.22 -16.38 -26.18
CA GLN A 10 2.65 -16.75 -27.53
C GLN A 10 2.03 -18.07 -28.00
N ASP A 11 1.92 -19.05 -27.11
CA ASP A 11 1.31 -20.35 -27.39
C ASP A 11 -0.24 -20.32 -27.22
N GLU A 12 -0.83 -19.13 -27.07
CA GLU A 12 -2.28 -18.87 -26.97
C GLU A 12 -3.01 -19.55 -25.79
N TYR A 13 -2.29 -19.86 -24.70
CA TYR A 13 -2.88 -20.41 -23.46
C TYR A 13 -3.51 -19.33 -22.58
N TRP A 14 -4.52 -18.62 -23.11
CA TRP A 14 -5.09 -17.41 -22.49
C TRP A 14 -5.75 -17.63 -21.12
N ASP A 15 -6.40 -18.78 -20.91
CA ASP A 15 -6.98 -19.12 -19.60
C ASP A 15 -5.90 -19.27 -18.53
N GLU A 16 -4.76 -19.87 -18.88
CA GLU A 16 -3.62 -20.01 -17.96
C GLU A 16 -2.96 -18.64 -17.72
N VAL A 17 -2.79 -17.82 -18.77
CA VAL A 17 -2.31 -16.43 -18.64
C VAL A 17 -3.19 -15.66 -17.65
N LYS A 18 -4.51 -15.72 -17.82
CA LYS A 18 -5.49 -15.08 -16.94
C LYS A 18 -5.39 -15.57 -15.50
N ASN A 19 -5.36 -16.89 -15.30
CA ASN A 19 -5.28 -17.51 -13.99
C ASN A 19 -4.00 -17.10 -13.26
N ARG A 20 -2.85 -17.11 -13.93
CA ARG A 20 -1.57 -16.71 -13.32
C ARG A 20 -1.56 -15.26 -12.89
N ILE A 21 -2.11 -14.36 -13.69
CA ILE A 21 -2.23 -12.94 -13.33
C ILE A 21 -3.13 -12.78 -12.10
N LEU A 22 -4.31 -13.41 -12.10
CA LEU A 22 -5.27 -13.31 -11.00
C LEU A 22 -4.76 -13.94 -9.70
N MET A 23 -4.04 -15.06 -9.78
CA MET A 23 -3.40 -15.72 -8.63
C MET A 23 -2.11 -15.04 -8.19
N ARG A 24 -1.67 -13.98 -8.89
CA ARG A 24 -0.41 -13.25 -8.63
C ARG A 24 0.82 -14.17 -8.62
N THR A 25 0.83 -15.18 -9.49
CA THR A 25 1.94 -16.14 -9.63
C THR A 25 2.89 -15.76 -10.76
N VAL A 26 2.74 -14.56 -11.33
CA VAL A 26 3.59 -14.03 -12.39
C VAL A 26 4.83 -13.40 -11.75
N GLU A 27 6.01 -13.94 -12.04
CA GLU A 27 7.30 -13.37 -11.57
C GLU A 27 7.61 -12.05 -12.28
N ASP A 28 7.47 -12.02 -13.61
CA ASP A 28 7.68 -10.83 -14.44
C ASP A 28 6.59 -10.74 -15.52
N VAL A 29 5.73 -9.73 -15.42
CA VAL A 29 4.65 -9.45 -16.38
C VAL A 29 5.18 -8.88 -17.71
N ASN A 30 6.42 -8.39 -17.73
CA ASN A 30 7.08 -7.80 -18.89
C ASN A 30 8.08 -8.74 -19.55
N SER A 31 8.13 -10.01 -19.15
CA SER A 31 8.99 -11.03 -19.75
C SER A 31 8.78 -11.08 -21.27
N THR A 32 9.83 -11.34 -22.05
CA THR A 32 9.70 -11.52 -23.51
C THR A 32 9.81 -13.00 -23.89
N ALA A 33 9.23 -13.40 -25.01
CA ALA A 33 9.34 -14.76 -25.55
C ALA A 33 9.43 -14.77 -27.09
N GLY A 34 9.90 -15.89 -27.63
CA GLY A 34 9.94 -16.12 -29.07
C GLY A 34 11.07 -15.39 -29.80
N VAL A 35 11.10 -15.59 -31.12
CA VAL A 35 12.05 -14.94 -32.02
C VAL A 35 11.76 -13.45 -32.21
N ASP A 36 10.50 -13.05 -32.08
CA ASP A 36 10.04 -11.66 -32.23
C ASP A 36 10.26 -10.82 -30.96
N GLY A 37 10.54 -11.47 -29.81
CA GLY A 37 10.75 -10.77 -28.54
C GLY A 37 9.50 -10.13 -27.96
N ASN A 38 8.32 -10.67 -28.26
CA ASN A 38 7.04 -10.13 -27.78
C ASN A 38 6.87 -10.31 -26.26
N THR A 39 6.32 -9.30 -25.60
CA THR A 39 5.81 -9.40 -24.22
C THR A 39 4.39 -10.01 -24.22
N PRO A 40 3.82 -10.42 -23.07
CA PRO A 40 2.44 -10.91 -23.05
C PRO A 40 1.45 -9.84 -23.54
N LEU A 41 1.78 -8.56 -23.34
CA LEU A 41 0.94 -7.44 -23.79
C LEU A 41 0.95 -7.30 -25.32
N HIS A 42 2.08 -7.57 -25.98
CA HIS A 42 2.16 -7.63 -27.44
C HIS A 42 1.24 -8.74 -27.97
N GLU A 43 1.36 -9.94 -27.43
CA GLU A 43 0.56 -11.09 -27.88
C GLU A 43 -0.94 -10.87 -27.61
N ALA A 44 -1.30 -10.31 -26.45
CA ALA A 44 -2.69 -10.04 -26.11
C ALA A 44 -3.31 -8.95 -27.01
N ALA A 45 -2.53 -7.93 -27.37
CA ALA A 45 -2.98 -6.88 -28.30
C ALA A 45 -3.12 -7.42 -29.73
N LYS A 46 -2.16 -8.23 -30.19
CA LYS A 46 -2.16 -8.87 -31.52
C LYS A 46 -3.37 -9.78 -31.75
N HIS A 47 -3.76 -10.55 -30.73
CA HIS A 47 -4.88 -11.50 -30.79
C HIS A 47 -6.20 -10.92 -30.27
N SER A 48 -6.25 -9.61 -30.02
CA SER A 48 -7.47 -8.89 -29.62
C SER A 48 -8.11 -9.37 -28.31
N HIS A 49 -7.31 -9.81 -27.34
CA HIS A 49 -7.78 -10.23 -26.01
C HIS A 49 -7.92 -9.02 -25.06
N VAL A 50 -9.02 -8.29 -25.19
CA VAL A 50 -9.31 -7.07 -24.41
C VAL A 50 -9.19 -7.31 -22.89
N ASP A 51 -9.75 -8.40 -22.38
CA ASP A 51 -9.74 -8.71 -20.95
C ASP A 51 -8.33 -9.00 -20.43
N ILE A 52 -7.52 -9.72 -21.21
CA ILE A 52 -6.11 -9.99 -20.90
C ILE A 52 -5.28 -8.70 -20.95
N VAL A 53 -5.49 -7.83 -21.94
CA VAL A 53 -4.80 -6.53 -22.03
C VAL A 53 -5.06 -5.70 -20.76
N VAL A 54 -6.32 -5.60 -20.32
CA VAL A 54 -6.68 -4.87 -19.10
C VAL A 54 -6.04 -5.51 -17.85
N LEU A 55 -6.06 -6.84 -17.75
CA LEU A 55 -5.44 -7.57 -16.64
C LEU A 55 -3.92 -7.35 -16.58
N LEU A 56 -3.24 -7.43 -17.71
CA LEU A 56 -1.80 -7.17 -17.82
C LEU A 56 -1.45 -5.74 -17.41
N MET A 57 -2.21 -4.75 -17.90
CA MET A 57 -2.00 -3.34 -17.51
C MET A 57 -2.20 -3.11 -16.01
N ASN A 58 -3.19 -3.78 -15.40
CA ASN A 58 -3.42 -3.75 -13.95
C ASN A 58 -2.31 -4.45 -13.15
N ALA A 59 -1.67 -5.45 -13.74
CA ALA A 59 -0.58 -6.20 -13.15
C ALA A 59 0.80 -5.54 -13.30
N GLY A 60 0.89 -4.37 -13.94
CA GLY A 60 2.17 -3.66 -14.10
C GLY A 60 2.83 -3.81 -15.47
N ALA A 61 2.11 -4.31 -16.49
CA ALA A 61 2.66 -4.37 -17.84
C ALA A 61 3.00 -2.97 -18.36
N ASN A 62 4.16 -2.86 -19.00
CA ASN A 62 4.67 -1.63 -19.60
C ASN A 62 4.24 -1.55 -21.08
N PRO A 63 3.34 -0.63 -21.47
CA PRO A 63 2.86 -0.50 -22.85
C PRO A 63 3.89 0.14 -23.79
N HIS A 64 5.06 0.58 -23.29
CA HIS A 64 6.09 1.22 -24.09
C HIS A 64 7.21 0.29 -24.56
N VAL A 65 7.24 -0.98 -24.11
CA VAL A 65 8.24 -1.97 -24.54
C VAL A 65 8.16 -2.14 -26.05
N ILE A 66 9.32 -2.22 -26.71
CA ILE A 66 9.44 -2.53 -28.14
C ILE A 66 9.93 -3.96 -28.31
N ASN A 67 9.35 -4.69 -29.25
CA ASN A 67 9.80 -6.02 -29.64
C ASN A 67 11.02 -5.96 -30.59
N HIS A 68 11.49 -7.09 -31.10
CA HIS A 68 12.66 -7.14 -32.00
C HIS A 68 12.40 -6.49 -33.37
N ASP A 69 11.13 -6.36 -33.78
CA ASP A 69 10.73 -5.62 -34.99
C ASP A 69 10.60 -4.11 -34.75
N GLY A 70 10.84 -3.64 -33.52
CA GLY A 70 10.70 -2.24 -33.14
C GLY A 70 9.25 -1.78 -32.91
N LEU A 71 8.32 -2.72 -32.79
CA LEU A 71 6.88 -2.47 -32.60
C LEU A 71 6.53 -2.51 -31.12
N LYS A 72 5.62 -1.62 -30.70
CA LYS A 72 4.97 -1.63 -29.38
C LYS A 72 3.73 -2.52 -29.40
N PRO A 73 3.14 -2.88 -28.23
CA PRO A 73 1.88 -3.60 -28.19
C PRO A 73 0.75 -2.89 -28.94
N LEU A 74 0.71 -1.55 -28.86
CA LEU A 74 -0.27 -0.73 -29.57
C LEU A 74 -0.16 -0.89 -31.10
N ASP A 75 1.05 -1.05 -31.64
CA ASP A 75 1.28 -1.14 -33.08
C ASP A 75 0.81 -2.49 -33.66
N LEU A 76 0.68 -3.50 -32.80
CA LEU A 76 0.15 -4.82 -33.15
C LEU A 76 -1.37 -4.94 -32.94
N ALA A 77 -2.00 -3.96 -32.30
CA ALA A 77 -3.43 -4.00 -32.02
C ALA A 77 -4.25 -3.81 -33.31
N SER A 78 -5.14 -4.75 -33.59
CA SER A 78 -6.12 -4.63 -34.68
C SER A 78 -7.51 -4.19 -34.20
N ASP A 79 -7.79 -4.38 -32.91
CA ASP A 79 -9.04 -4.00 -32.27
C ASP A 79 -9.04 -2.52 -31.84
N ASN A 80 -10.14 -1.82 -32.13
CA ASN A 80 -10.27 -0.39 -31.85
C ASN A 80 -10.29 -0.08 -30.35
N ASP A 81 -10.90 -0.94 -29.53
CA ASP A 81 -10.99 -0.72 -28.08
C ASP A 81 -9.62 -0.91 -27.43
N ILE A 82 -8.86 -1.91 -27.88
CA ILE A 82 -7.46 -2.10 -27.44
C ILE A 82 -6.60 -0.92 -27.88
N THR A 83 -6.73 -0.49 -29.13
CA THR A 83 -5.96 0.64 -29.67
C THR A 83 -6.21 1.91 -28.86
N TYR A 84 -7.49 2.22 -28.59
CA TYR A 84 -7.86 3.35 -27.77
C TYR A 84 -7.35 3.21 -26.33
N PHE A 85 -7.55 2.05 -25.70
CA PHE A 85 -7.16 1.80 -24.32
C PHE A 85 -5.65 1.89 -24.10
N LEU A 86 -4.86 1.22 -24.94
CA LEU A 86 -3.39 1.28 -24.89
C LEU A 86 -2.89 2.70 -25.19
N GLY A 87 -3.49 3.36 -26.19
CA GLY A 87 -3.22 4.77 -26.47
C GLY A 87 -3.44 5.66 -25.26
N MET A 88 -4.55 5.49 -24.52
CA MET A 88 -4.80 6.21 -23.27
C MET A 88 -3.81 5.84 -22.16
N CYS A 89 -3.46 4.56 -22.00
CA CYS A 89 -2.51 4.09 -21.00
C CYS A 89 -1.09 4.66 -21.19
N MET A 90 -0.74 5.04 -22.42
CA MET A 90 0.56 5.61 -22.77
C MET A 90 0.65 7.13 -22.57
N LEU A 91 -0.49 7.81 -22.34
CA LEU A 91 -0.49 9.25 -22.07
C LEU A 91 -0.02 9.56 -20.64
N PRO A 92 0.53 10.76 -20.36
CA PRO A 92 0.74 11.22 -18.99
C PRO A 92 -0.58 11.21 -18.19
N VAL A 93 -0.51 10.87 -16.90
CA VAL A 93 -1.72 10.81 -16.05
C VAL A 93 -2.44 12.16 -15.96
N ALA A 94 -1.69 13.26 -16.07
CA ALA A 94 -2.23 14.62 -16.17
C ALA A 94 -3.20 14.77 -17.35
N VAL A 95 -2.80 14.30 -18.54
CA VAL A 95 -3.63 14.37 -19.76
C VAL A 95 -4.88 13.50 -19.61
N CYS A 96 -4.77 12.34 -18.96
CA CYS A 96 -5.94 11.52 -18.63
C CYS A 96 -6.92 12.28 -17.71
N ALA A 97 -6.40 12.95 -16.68
CA ALA A 97 -7.21 13.75 -15.76
C ALA A 97 -7.89 14.93 -16.47
N GLU A 98 -7.16 15.68 -17.31
CA GLU A 98 -7.69 16.80 -18.11
C GLU A 98 -8.81 16.37 -19.07
N ARG A 99 -8.74 15.14 -19.58
CA ARG A 99 -9.79 14.51 -20.40
C ARG A 99 -10.94 13.90 -19.58
N CYS A 100 -10.92 14.05 -18.26
CA CYS A 100 -11.87 13.44 -17.33
C CYS A 100 -11.90 11.89 -17.40
N GLU A 101 -10.80 11.25 -17.79
CA GLU A 101 -10.65 9.80 -17.83
C GLU A 101 -10.36 9.22 -16.43
N TRP A 102 -11.27 9.50 -15.49
CA TRP A 102 -11.10 9.17 -14.07
C TRP A 102 -10.99 7.66 -13.82
N ARG A 103 -11.56 6.82 -14.69
CA ARG A 103 -11.38 5.36 -14.62
C ARG A 103 -9.91 4.97 -14.79
N GLU A 104 -9.23 5.59 -15.75
CA GLU A 104 -7.81 5.34 -16.01
C GLU A 104 -6.93 5.93 -14.90
N VAL A 105 -7.23 7.14 -14.42
CA VAL A 105 -6.55 7.72 -13.26
C VAL A 105 -6.68 6.80 -12.03
N LYS A 106 -7.89 6.30 -11.75
CA LYS A 106 -8.16 5.34 -10.67
C LYS A 106 -7.39 4.04 -10.84
N ARG A 107 -7.31 3.52 -12.07
CA ARG A 107 -6.57 2.31 -12.42
C ARG A 107 -5.08 2.47 -12.08
N ARG A 108 -4.45 3.54 -12.55
CA ARG A 108 -3.02 3.84 -12.29
C ARG A 108 -2.74 4.08 -10.81
N LEU A 109 -3.64 4.75 -10.09
CA LEU A 109 -3.52 4.94 -8.64
C LEU A 109 -3.54 3.61 -7.88
N ARG A 110 -4.47 2.71 -8.22
CA ARG A 110 -4.55 1.37 -7.60
C ARG A 110 -3.33 0.52 -7.92
N ALA A 111 -2.85 0.59 -9.16
CA ALA A 111 -1.67 -0.15 -9.62
C ALA A 111 -0.34 0.49 -9.16
N ARG A 112 -0.36 1.62 -8.43
CA ARG A 112 0.83 2.39 -8.03
C ARG A 112 1.75 2.76 -9.21
N GLN A 113 1.16 3.05 -10.37
CA GLN A 113 1.86 3.37 -11.64
C GLN A 113 2.12 4.87 -11.86
N ILE A 114 2.04 5.69 -10.81
CA ILE A 114 2.32 7.14 -10.89
C ILE A 114 3.63 7.40 -10.18
N SER A 115 4.63 7.87 -10.94
CA SER A 115 6.00 8.13 -10.47
C SER A 115 6.08 9.32 -9.52
N ASP A 116 5.48 10.44 -9.93
CA ASP A 116 5.37 11.66 -9.12
C ASP A 116 3.90 12.00 -8.89
N ILE A 117 3.45 11.80 -7.65
CA ILE A 117 2.06 12.01 -7.25
C ILE A 117 1.72 13.50 -7.08
N ASN A 118 2.73 14.35 -6.91
CA ASN A 118 2.60 15.80 -6.72
C ASN A 118 2.98 16.59 -7.99
N ALA A 119 3.23 15.90 -9.11
CA ALA A 119 3.57 16.53 -10.37
C ALA A 119 2.50 17.56 -10.74
N SER A 120 2.97 18.78 -11.00
CA SER A 120 2.13 19.89 -11.42
C SER A 120 1.88 19.83 -12.94
N PHE A 121 0.64 20.08 -13.36
CA PHE A 121 0.25 20.13 -14.77
C PHE A 121 -0.71 21.30 -15.08
N GLY A 122 -0.93 21.57 -16.36
CA GLY A 122 -1.59 22.78 -16.84
C GLY A 122 -0.63 23.97 -16.75
N GLU A 123 -0.19 24.48 -17.91
CA GLU A 123 0.87 25.50 -17.98
C GLU A 123 0.55 26.74 -17.15
N VAL A 124 -0.69 27.25 -17.29
CA VAL A 124 -1.16 28.47 -16.63
C VAL A 124 -1.43 28.25 -15.14
N ASN A 125 -2.16 27.19 -14.79
CA ASN A 125 -2.68 27.03 -13.44
C ASN A 125 -1.72 26.26 -12.53
N GLY A 126 -0.98 25.27 -13.05
CA GLY A 126 -0.09 24.43 -12.26
C GLY A 126 -0.82 23.56 -11.24
N TRP A 127 -1.87 22.87 -11.65
CA TRP A 127 -2.66 21.97 -10.81
C TRP A 127 -1.86 20.75 -10.34
N SER A 128 -2.08 20.33 -9.09
CA SER A 128 -1.77 18.95 -8.68
C SER A 128 -2.94 18.03 -9.05
N LEU A 129 -2.66 16.73 -9.14
CA LEU A 129 -3.70 15.74 -9.38
C LEU A 129 -4.77 15.74 -8.26
N LEU A 130 -4.39 16.06 -7.02
CA LEU A 130 -5.32 16.17 -5.89
C LEU A 130 -6.22 17.40 -5.98
N THR A 131 -5.66 18.57 -6.31
CA THR A 131 -6.46 19.79 -6.49
C THR A 131 -7.41 19.62 -7.68
N PHE A 132 -6.94 19.04 -8.78
CA PHE A 132 -7.77 18.80 -9.96
C PHE A 132 -8.87 17.75 -9.71
N ALA A 133 -8.57 16.67 -8.99
CA ALA A 133 -9.59 15.70 -8.57
C ALA A 133 -10.67 16.33 -7.69
N THR A 134 -10.27 17.24 -6.80
CA THR A 134 -11.20 17.99 -5.94
C THR A 134 -12.09 18.92 -6.76
N LEU A 135 -11.51 19.68 -7.69
CA LEU A 135 -12.23 20.56 -8.62
C LEU A 135 -13.34 19.82 -9.37
N HIS A 136 -13.09 18.58 -9.78
CA HIS A 136 -14.02 17.73 -10.51
C HIS A 136 -14.83 16.76 -9.62
N HIS A 137 -14.91 17.01 -8.31
CA HIS A 137 -15.72 16.24 -7.35
C HIS A 137 -15.37 14.75 -7.25
N GLN A 138 -14.13 14.37 -7.54
CA GLN A 138 -13.70 12.97 -7.59
C GLN A 138 -13.28 12.48 -6.21
N VAL A 139 -14.26 12.28 -5.31
CA VAL A 139 -14.04 11.81 -3.93
C VAL A 139 -13.24 10.52 -3.87
N ASP A 140 -13.56 9.56 -4.74
CA ASP A 140 -12.85 8.28 -4.84
C ASP A 140 -11.36 8.46 -5.18
N ILE A 141 -11.07 9.37 -6.11
CA ILE A 141 -9.70 9.65 -6.56
C ILE A 141 -8.95 10.37 -5.46
N ALA A 142 -9.54 11.42 -4.86
CA ALA A 142 -8.98 12.13 -3.73
C ALA A 142 -8.67 11.18 -2.56
N THR A 143 -9.57 10.25 -2.26
CA THR A 143 -9.40 9.23 -1.22
C THR A 143 -8.22 8.29 -1.49
N LEU A 144 -8.00 7.92 -2.76
CA LEU A 144 -6.84 7.12 -3.14
C LEU A 144 -5.55 7.94 -3.06
N LEU A 145 -5.57 9.20 -3.48
CA LEU A 145 -4.42 10.10 -3.48
C LEU A 145 -3.89 10.36 -2.07
N VAL A 146 -4.76 10.70 -1.11
CA VAL A 146 -4.34 10.99 0.28
C VAL A 146 -3.73 9.77 0.99
N ARG A 147 -3.90 8.56 0.45
CA ARG A 147 -3.27 7.32 0.97
C ARG A 147 -1.86 7.07 0.42
N TYR A 148 -1.31 7.97 -0.40
CA TYR A 148 0.08 7.89 -0.84
C TYR A 148 1.01 8.44 0.24
N LYS A 149 2.10 7.72 0.54
CA LYS A 149 3.05 8.09 1.61
C LYS A 149 3.68 9.49 1.45
N HIS A 150 3.81 9.97 0.21
CA HIS A 150 4.49 11.21 -0.12
C HIS A 150 3.56 12.25 -0.77
N ILE A 151 2.24 12.11 -0.58
CA ILE A 151 1.28 13.10 -1.07
C ILE A 151 1.44 14.42 -0.31
N ASP A 152 1.52 15.53 -1.04
CA ASP A 152 1.41 16.85 -0.47
C ASP A 152 -0.04 17.33 -0.57
N VAL A 153 -0.78 17.17 0.54
CA VAL A 153 -2.18 17.58 0.63
C VAL A 153 -2.35 19.11 0.58
N ASN A 154 -1.28 19.86 0.83
CA ASN A 154 -1.27 21.32 0.83
C ASN A 154 -0.64 21.90 -0.44
N PHE A 155 -0.45 21.08 -1.48
CA PHE A 155 0.11 21.55 -2.74
C PHE A 155 -0.75 22.69 -3.31
N ALA A 156 -0.16 23.88 -3.36
CA ALA A 156 -0.78 25.07 -3.89
C ALA A 156 -0.49 25.19 -5.39
N ASN A 157 -1.52 25.50 -6.19
CA ASN A 157 -1.33 25.75 -7.61
C ASN A 157 -0.49 27.04 -7.83
N ARG A 158 -0.07 27.27 -9.08
CA ARG A 158 0.74 28.46 -9.43
C ARG A 158 -0.07 29.70 -9.76
N ALA A 159 -1.34 29.54 -10.17
CA ALA A 159 -2.16 30.67 -10.59
C ALA A 159 -2.53 31.61 -9.43
N ASP A 160 -3.00 31.05 -8.32
CA ASP A 160 -3.55 31.83 -7.20
C ASP A 160 -3.24 31.21 -5.83
N GLY A 161 -2.47 30.12 -5.79
CA GLY A 161 -2.17 29.40 -4.56
C GLY A 161 -3.33 28.54 -4.07
N THR A 162 -4.31 28.24 -4.91
CA THR A 162 -5.43 27.36 -4.55
C THR A 162 -4.92 25.95 -4.25
N THR A 163 -5.30 25.43 -3.08
CA THR A 163 -5.03 24.06 -2.64
C THR A 163 -6.30 23.22 -2.82
N ALA A 164 -6.18 21.91 -2.67
CA ALA A 164 -7.36 21.04 -2.65
C ALA A 164 -8.38 21.47 -1.57
N LEU A 165 -7.94 21.94 -0.40
CA LEU A 165 -8.85 22.37 0.66
C LEU A 165 -9.60 23.66 0.30
N HIS A 166 -8.91 24.61 -0.35
CA HIS A 166 -9.55 25.83 -0.87
C HIS A 166 -10.67 25.47 -1.86
N GLU A 167 -10.40 24.57 -2.79
CA GLU A 167 -11.38 24.13 -3.80
C GLU A 167 -12.58 23.41 -3.17
N ALA A 168 -12.32 22.47 -2.25
CA ALA A 168 -13.37 21.74 -1.55
C ALA A 168 -14.29 22.67 -0.73
N ALA A 169 -13.70 23.67 -0.06
CA ALA A 169 -14.43 24.66 0.72
C ALA A 169 -15.23 25.62 -0.16
N ALA A 170 -14.63 26.14 -1.24
CA ALA A 170 -15.29 27.06 -2.17
C ALA A 170 -16.55 26.46 -2.79
N GLN A 171 -16.53 25.16 -3.07
CA GLN A 171 -17.67 24.44 -3.64
C GLN A 171 -18.59 23.79 -2.58
N SER A 172 -18.34 23.99 -1.29
CA SER A 172 -19.11 23.40 -0.17
C SER A 172 -19.14 21.85 -0.15
N HIS A 173 -18.08 21.17 -0.60
CA HIS A 173 -17.97 19.71 -0.53
C HIS A 173 -17.54 19.22 0.84
N VAL A 174 -18.51 19.09 1.74
CA VAL A 174 -18.29 18.67 3.14
C VAL A 174 -17.47 17.37 3.24
N GLU A 175 -17.71 16.40 2.37
CA GLU A 175 -16.98 15.12 2.38
C GLU A 175 -15.50 15.30 2.02
N LEU A 176 -15.19 16.07 0.98
CA LEU A 176 -13.81 16.37 0.58
C LEU A 176 -13.10 17.24 1.62
N VAL A 177 -13.79 18.21 2.23
CA VAL A 177 -13.24 19.01 3.33
C VAL A 177 -12.84 18.12 4.50
N LYS A 178 -13.73 17.21 4.94
CA LYS A 178 -13.42 16.26 6.02
C LYS A 178 -12.25 15.35 5.66
N LEU A 179 -12.25 14.80 4.45
CA LEU A 179 -11.18 13.94 3.95
C LEU A 179 -9.82 14.67 3.98
N LEU A 180 -9.75 15.87 3.42
CA LEU A 180 -8.52 16.66 3.33
C LEU A 180 -8.02 17.12 4.71
N LEU A 181 -8.91 17.55 5.60
CA LEU A 181 -8.56 17.90 6.97
C LEU A 181 -7.97 16.69 7.70
N SER A 182 -8.64 15.53 7.63
CA SER A 182 -8.14 14.29 8.25
C SER A 182 -6.77 13.88 7.70
N ALA A 183 -6.56 14.00 6.38
CA ALA A 183 -5.30 13.67 5.73
C ALA A 183 -4.17 14.64 6.10
N ALA A 184 -4.49 15.90 6.38
CA ALA A 184 -3.56 16.92 6.85
C ALA A 184 -3.27 16.82 8.37
N GLY A 185 -3.82 15.83 9.07
CA GLY A 185 -3.68 15.66 10.53
C GLY A 185 -4.62 16.54 11.35
N PHE A 186 -5.50 17.30 10.70
CA PHE A 186 -6.62 17.97 11.35
C PHE A 186 -7.79 16.99 11.43
N ASN A 187 -7.79 16.14 12.45
CA ASN A 187 -9.01 15.43 12.79
C ASN A 187 -10.04 16.48 13.19
N THR A 188 -11.05 16.71 12.34
CA THR A 188 -12.20 17.52 12.75
C THR A 188 -12.79 16.84 13.97
N PRO A 189 -12.88 17.49 15.14
CA PRO A 189 -13.37 16.85 16.33
C PRO A 189 -14.86 16.59 16.16
N THR A 190 -15.22 15.40 15.69
CA THR A 190 -16.16 14.59 16.47
C THR A 190 -15.43 13.82 17.58
N ASP A 191 -14.09 13.96 17.65
CA ASP A 191 -13.25 13.47 18.73
C ASP A 191 -13.58 14.23 20.01
N VAL A 192 -14.60 13.72 20.68
CA VAL A 192 -14.88 13.97 22.07
C VAL A 192 -14.30 12.82 22.86
N GLN A 193 -13.68 13.15 23.99
CA GLN A 193 -13.23 12.17 24.95
C GLN A 193 -14.16 12.20 26.16
N THR A 194 -14.69 11.03 26.49
CA THR A 194 -15.57 10.88 27.64
C THR A 194 -14.71 10.71 28.88
N CYS A 195 -14.95 11.55 29.89
CA CYS A 195 -14.29 11.41 31.18
C CYS A 195 -14.67 10.06 31.80
N ALA A 196 -13.66 9.20 32.04
CA ALA A 196 -13.89 7.89 32.65
C ALA A 196 -14.48 7.96 34.06
N HIS A 197 -14.35 9.11 34.75
CA HIS A 197 -14.87 9.31 36.09
C HIS A 197 -16.33 9.81 36.11
N CYS A 198 -16.65 10.87 35.37
CA CYS A 198 -17.97 11.51 35.44
C CYS A 198 -18.80 11.39 34.16
N THR A 199 -18.31 10.66 33.15
CA THR A 199 -18.94 10.45 31.84
C THR A 199 -19.20 11.73 31.02
N TYR A 200 -18.72 12.88 31.49
CA TYR A 200 -18.84 14.13 30.76
C TYR A 200 -18.03 14.09 29.47
N VAL A 201 -18.62 14.60 28.40
CA VAL A 201 -18.07 14.59 27.05
C VAL A 201 -17.23 15.86 26.88
N ASN A 202 -15.91 15.70 26.88
CA ASN A 202 -14.97 16.81 26.74
C ASN A 202 -14.46 16.87 25.29
N PRO A 203 -14.18 18.05 24.73
CA PRO A 203 -13.38 18.15 23.52
C PRO A 203 -12.05 17.38 23.67
N ALA A 204 -11.60 16.66 22.63
CA ALA A 204 -10.32 15.95 22.64
C ALA A 204 -9.10 16.86 22.89
N THR A 205 -9.26 18.18 22.75
CA THR A 205 -8.23 19.18 23.05
C THR A 205 -8.03 19.45 24.54
N HIS A 206 -8.96 19.04 25.42
CA HIS A 206 -8.82 19.28 26.85
C HIS A 206 -7.95 18.22 27.52
N VAL A 207 -6.94 18.68 28.27
CA VAL A 207 -6.07 17.80 29.08
C VAL A 207 -6.68 17.45 30.44
N ALA A 208 -7.73 18.15 30.89
CA ALA A 208 -8.45 17.83 32.11
C ALA A 208 -9.96 17.93 31.91
N CYS A 209 -10.71 17.13 32.66
CA CYS A 209 -12.16 17.14 32.61
C CYS A 209 -12.68 18.47 33.16
N GLN A 210 -13.52 19.13 32.37
CA GLN A 210 -14.08 20.43 32.73
C GLN A 210 -14.97 20.40 33.99
N ILE A 211 -15.52 19.23 34.33
CA ILE A 211 -16.44 19.08 35.47
C ILE A 211 -15.71 18.59 36.73
N CYS A 212 -14.91 17.54 36.62
CA CYS A 212 -14.29 16.91 37.78
C CYS A 212 -12.77 17.13 37.89
N GLY A 213 -12.15 17.79 36.91
CA GLY A 213 -10.70 18.08 36.91
C GLY A 213 -9.80 16.86 36.66
N LEU A 214 -10.36 15.68 36.37
CA LEU A 214 -9.59 14.48 36.07
C LEU A 214 -8.71 14.70 34.84
N ASP A 215 -7.43 14.34 34.91
CA ASP A 215 -6.55 14.30 33.75
C ASP A 215 -7.12 13.33 32.69
N LEU A 216 -7.39 13.86 31.51
CA LEU A 216 -8.00 13.11 30.41
C LEU A 216 -6.95 12.50 29.46
N ASN A 217 -5.68 12.88 29.61
CA ASN A 217 -4.63 12.45 28.69
C ASN A 217 -3.40 11.90 29.43
N PRO A 218 -3.54 10.77 30.16
CA PRO A 218 -2.44 10.16 30.89
C PRO A 218 -1.32 9.64 29.97
N GLU A 219 -1.59 9.46 28.67
CA GLU A 219 -0.66 8.91 27.66
C GLU A 219 0.08 9.97 26.83
N ALA A 220 -0.20 11.27 26.98
CA ALA A 220 0.54 12.34 26.28
C ALA A 220 2.02 12.46 26.72
N LYS A 221 2.46 11.64 27.67
CA LYS A 221 3.87 11.33 27.93
C LYS A 221 4.31 10.04 27.21
N LYS A 222 4.14 9.96 25.89
CA LYS A 222 4.87 8.99 25.03
C LYS A 222 5.93 9.78 24.26
N THR A 223 7.06 10.08 24.91
CA THR A 223 8.33 9.32 24.86
C THR A 223 8.83 9.14 23.41
N SER A 224 10.07 9.57 23.20
CA SER A 224 10.71 9.74 21.90
C SER A 224 10.82 8.40 21.14
N ASN A 225 11.07 8.43 19.82
CA ASN A 225 11.39 7.22 19.02
C ASN A 225 12.49 6.32 19.66
N VAL A 226 13.32 6.86 20.56
CA VAL A 226 14.31 6.09 21.33
C VAL A 226 13.64 5.20 22.37
N ASP A 227 12.57 5.67 23.00
CA ASP A 227 11.86 4.93 24.05
C ASP A 227 11.04 3.77 23.47
N GLU A 228 10.42 3.94 22.29
CA GLU A 228 9.78 2.83 21.55
C GLU A 228 10.81 1.77 21.12
N LEU A 229 12.01 2.19 20.74
CA LEU A 229 13.12 1.28 20.46
C LEU A 229 13.62 0.59 21.72
N LEU A 230 13.70 1.28 22.86
CA LEU A 230 14.09 0.70 24.15
C LEU A 230 13.05 -0.29 24.65
N GLU A 231 11.76 0.00 24.55
CA GLU A 231 10.69 -0.95 24.89
C GLU A 231 10.75 -2.20 24.01
N ARG A 232 11.04 -2.03 22.71
CA ARG A 232 11.17 -3.15 21.78
C ARG A 232 12.44 -3.99 22.04
N ILE A 233 13.55 -3.36 22.44
CA ILE A 233 14.75 -4.06 22.90
C ILE A 233 14.46 -4.83 24.19
N HIS A 234 13.79 -4.19 25.16
CA HIS A 234 13.42 -4.82 26.43
C HIS A 234 12.49 -6.02 26.22
N ALA A 235 11.48 -5.89 25.35
CA ALA A 235 10.59 -7.00 25.00
C ALA A 235 11.32 -8.17 24.31
N LEU A 236 12.35 -7.88 23.50
CA LEU A 236 13.20 -8.90 22.88
C LEU A 236 14.13 -9.57 23.90
N GLU A 237 14.67 -8.81 24.87
CA GLU A 237 15.48 -9.33 25.98
C GLU A 237 14.64 -10.23 26.88
N GLU A 238 13.45 -9.79 27.29
CA GLU A 238 12.50 -10.59 28.06
C GLU A 238 12.06 -11.86 27.32
N ALA A 239 11.78 -11.77 26.01
CA ALA A 239 11.42 -12.93 25.21
C ALA A 239 12.55 -13.97 25.10
N ASN A 240 13.81 -13.56 25.25
CA ASN A 240 14.96 -14.44 25.25
C ASN A 240 15.25 -15.08 26.61
N LEU A 241 14.66 -14.58 27.70
CA LEU A 241 14.80 -15.17 29.04
C LEU A 241 13.97 -16.44 29.19
N CYS A 242 14.51 -17.41 29.94
CA CYS A 242 13.84 -18.66 30.23
C CYS A 242 12.52 -18.39 30.97
N ALA A 243 11.42 -18.90 30.42
CA ALA A 243 10.09 -18.71 30.99
C ALA A 243 9.88 -19.32 32.39
N ILE A 244 10.85 -20.10 32.89
CA ILE A 244 10.78 -20.75 34.21
C ILE A 244 11.47 -19.91 35.29
N CYS A 245 12.74 -19.54 35.07
CA CYS A 245 13.50 -18.77 36.06
C CYS A 245 13.50 -17.27 35.80
N GLN A 246 13.21 -16.82 34.58
CA GLN A 246 13.30 -15.41 34.16
C GLN A 246 14.67 -14.76 34.38
N GLU A 247 15.71 -15.55 34.66
CA GLU A 247 17.06 -15.07 34.99
C GLU A 247 18.09 -15.37 33.89
N TYR A 248 17.94 -16.51 33.20
CA TYR A 248 18.91 -16.99 32.20
C TYR A 248 18.31 -17.05 30.81
N VAL A 249 19.10 -16.73 29.78
CA VAL A 249 18.68 -16.86 28.38
C VAL A 249 18.39 -18.31 27.99
N LYS A 250 17.47 -18.50 27.05
CA LYS A 250 17.12 -19.81 26.48
C LYS A 250 18.27 -20.35 25.63
N ASP A 251 19.05 -21.28 26.18
CA ASP A 251 20.18 -21.93 25.49
C ASP A 251 19.95 -23.41 25.22
N THR A 252 18.81 -23.97 25.61
CA THR A 252 18.51 -25.40 25.49
C THR A 252 17.16 -25.65 24.84
N VAL A 253 17.17 -26.40 23.74
CA VAL A 253 15.99 -26.73 22.94
C VAL A 253 15.63 -28.20 23.09
N PHE A 254 14.35 -28.48 23.33
CA PHE A 254 13.81 -29.84 23.41
C PHE A 254 13.45 -30.37 22.02
N GLY A 255 13.31 -31.70 21.88
CA GLY A 255 12.88 -32.32 20.62
C GLY A 255 11.53 -31.84 20.08
N CYS A 256 10.66 -31.29 20.94
CA CYS A 256 9.40 -30.67 20.52
C CYS A 256 9.56 -29.22 20.01
N GLY A 257 10.77 -28.67 19.97
CA GLY A 257 11.07 -27.29 19.51
C GLY A 257 10.90 -26.18 20.56
N HIS A 258 10.48 -26.50 21.79
CA HIS A 258 10.38 -25.51 22.87
C HIS A 258 11.71 -25.35 23.61
N GLU A 259 11.93 -24.19 24.22
CA GLU A 259 13.24 -23.77 24.70
C GLU A 259 13.21 -23.27 26.15
N THR A 260 14.28 -23.57 26.90
CA THR A 260 14.52 -23.11 28.28
C THR A 260 16.02 -22.89 28.49
N CYS A 261 16.43 -22.33 29.63
CA CYS A 261 17.84 -22.32 30.01
C CYS A 261 18.30 -23.73 30.47
N ALA A 262 19.59 -24.02 30.33
CA ALA A 262 20.18 -25.32 30.65
C ALA A 262 19.94 -25.74 32.11
N THR A 263 19.93 -24.78 33.04
CA THR A 263 19.73 -25.02 34.47
C THR A 263 18.30 -25.50 34.77
N CYS A 264 17.29 -24.89 34.14
CA CYS A 264 15.91 -25.35 34.24
C CYS A 264 15.69 -26.64 33.44
N ALA A 265 16.24 -26.74 32.22
CA ALA A 265 16.13 -27.91 31.36
C ALA A 265 16.58 -29.22 32.03
N ALA A 266 17.61 -29.15 32.89
CA ALA A 266 18.15 -30.29 33.63
C ALA A 266 17.16 -30.86 34.68
N LYS A 267 16.19 -30.06 35.13
CA LYS A 267 15.24 -30.43 36.19
C LYS A 267 13.89 -30.92 35.66
N LEU A 268 13.66 -30.84 34.36
CA LEU A 268 12.37 -31.14 33.73
C LEU A 268 12.37 -32.54 33.14
N THR A 269 11.28 -33.30 33.37
CA THR A 269 11.01 -34.58 32.70
C THR A 269 10.07 -34.43 31.50
N GLU A 270 9.20 -33.43 31.54
CA GLU A 270 8.23 -33.08 30.49
C GLU A 270 8.34 -31.61 30.11
N CYS A 271 8.05 -31.29 28.84
CA CYS A 271 8.07 -29.93 28.34
C CYS A 271 6.96 -29.10 29.01
N PRO A 272 7.27 -27.92 29.59
CA PRO A 272 6.26 -27.10 30.28
C PRO A 272 5.21 -26.51 29.33
N HIS A 273 5.51 -26.38 28.03
CA HIS A 273 4.60 -25.80 27.04
C HIS A 273 3.64 -26.82 26.42
N CYS A 274 4.12 -28.02 26.06
CA CYS A 274 3.32 -29.03 25.36
C CYS A 274 3.14 -30.35 26.12
N ARG A 275 3.73 -30.49 27.32
CA ARG A 275 3.65 -31.68 28.20
C ARG A 275 4.15 -32.98 27.56
N ILE A 276 4.96 -32.89 26.50
CA ILE A 276 5.62 -34.04 25.88
C ILE A 276 6.88 -34.40 26.70
N LEU A 277 7.12 -35.69 26.91
CA LEU A 277 8.34 -36.20 27.56
C LEU A 277 9.60 -35.71 26.86
N ILE A 278 10.55 -35.17 27.62
CA ILE A 278 11.80 -34.63 27.09
C ILE A 278 12.81 -35.76 26.90
N VAL A 279 12.87 -36.28 25.68
CA VAL A 279 13.86 -37.29 25.25
C VAL A 279 15.17 -36.68 24.76
N THR A 280 15.14 -35.45 24.25
CA THR A 280 16.32 -34.76 23.68
C THR A 280 16.45 -33.35 24.23
N ARG A 281 17.69 -32.95 24.53
CA ARG A 281 18.09 -31.60 24.94
C ARG A 281 19.28 -31.18 24.10
N ILE A 282 19.10 -30.15 23.28
CA ILE A 282 20.13 -29.62 22.38
C ILE A 282 20.57 -28.26 22.92
N ARG A 283 21.84 -28.12 23.28
CA ARG A 283 22.39 -26.84 23.73
C ARG A 283 22.84 -26.02 22.53
N ARG A 284 22.34 -24.79 22.42
CA ARG A 284 22.81 -23.80 21.46
C ARG A 284 23.93 -23.00 22.11
N TYR A 285 25.03 -22.83 21.39
CA TYR A 285 26.03 -21.82 21.74
C TYR A 285 25.52 -20.49 21.18
N ILE A 286 25.00 -19.65 22.07
CA ILE A 286 24.57 -18.27 21.79
C ILE A 286 25.69 -17.33 22.18
#